data_AF-A0A661ZP93-F1
#
_entry.id   AF-A0A661ZP93-F1
#
_cell.length_a   1.000
_cell.length_b   1.000
_cell.length_c   1.000
_cell.angle_alpha   90.00
_cell.angle_beta   90.00
_cell.angle_gamma   90.00
#
_symmetry.space_group_name_H-M   'P 1'
#
loop_
_entity.id
_entity.type
_entity.pdbx_description
1 polymer ?
#
loop_
_entity_poly.entity_id
_entity_poly.type
_entity_poly.pdbx_seq_one_letter_code
_entity_poly.pdbx_strand_id
1 'polypeptide(L)' 'MYLKRNIDKELSGWKAAAERKPLLVRGARQVGKSSSIRKLGESFDSLLEINFEEHKKVHSLFEGDLTPQVLCENLSV' A
#
# COMPACT_ATOMS: atom_id res chain seq x y z
N MET A 1 -9.81 4.57 16.62
CA MET A 1 -11.18 4.27 16.16
C MET A 1 -11.22 4.41 14.63
N TYR A 2 -11.63 3.39 13.89
CA TYR A 2 -11.70 3.44 12.42
C TYR A 2 -13.11 3.80 11.96
N LEU A 3 -13.24 4.79 11.08
CA LEU A 3 -14.49 5.12 10.41
C LEU A 3 -14.66 4.21 9.19
N LYS A 4 -15.70 3.37 9.20
CA LYS A 4 -16.03 2.51 8.05
C LYS A 4 -16.43 3.35 6.84
N ARG A 5 -15.87 3.03 5.67
CA ARG A 5 -16.05 3.76 4.41
C ARG A 5 -16.62 2.84 3.34
N ASN A 6 -17.27 3.43 2.34
CA ASN A 6 -17.85 2.67 1.22
C ASN A 6 -16.78 1.89 0.43
N ILE A 7 -15.58 2.47 0.30
CA ILE A 7 -14.44 1.86 -0.42
C ILE A 7 -13.95 0.55 0.24
N ASP A 8 -14.23 0.34 1.54
CA ASP A 8 -13.79 -0.87 2.27
C ASP A 8 -14.37 -2.15 1.65
N LYS A 9 -15.58 -2.05 1.08
CA LYS A 9 -16.24 -3.17 0.39
C LYS A 9 -15.51 -3.52 -0.91
N GLU A 10 -15.13 -2.51 -1.68
CA GLU A 10 -14.38 -2.70 -2.94
C GLU A 10 -12.98 -3.25 -2.67
N LEU A 11 -12.29 -2.72 -1.65
CA LEU A 11 -10.98 -3.21 -1.21
C LEU A 11 -11.02 -4.65 -0.71
N SER A 12 -12.08 -5.04 0.01
CA SER A 12 -12.29 -6.44 0.41
C SER A 12 -12.56 -7.34 -0.78
N GLY A 13 -13.37 -6.88 -1.75
CA GLY A 13 -13.61 -7.61 -3.00
C GLY A 13 -12.32 -7.81 -3.79
N TRP A 14 -11.48 -6.79 -3.88
CA TRP A 14 -10.15 -6.89 -4.47
C TRP A 14 -9.27 -7.91 -3.76
N LYS A 15 -9.25 -7.92 -2.41
CA LYS A 15 -8.47 -8.90 -1.64
C LYS A 15 -8.89 -10.35 -1.94
N ALA A 16 -10.18 -10.58 -2.15
CA ALA A 16 -10.76 -11.90 -2.38
C ALA A 16 -10.63 -12.40 -3.83
N ALA A 17 -10.27 -11.52 -4.78
CA ALA A 17 -10.08 -11.92 -6.17
C ALA A 17 -8.89 -12.87 -6.32
N ALA A 18 -9.02 -13.92 -7.14
CA ALA A 18 -7.94 -14.88 -7.42
C ALA A 18 -6.74 -14.21 -8.11
N GLU A 19 -7.01 -13.29 -9.05
CA GLU A 19 -5.99 -12.49 -9.72
C GLU A 19 -6.14 -11.02 -9.34
N ARG A 20 -5.33 -10.59 -8.37
CA ARG A 20 -5.38 -9.23 -7.83
C ARG A 20 -4.47 -8.31 -8.63
N LYS A 21 -5.06 -7.40 -9.39
CA LYS A 21 -4.31 -6.37 -10.12
C LYS A 21 -3.79 -5.29 -9.16
N PRO A 22 -2.68 -4.60 -9.47
CA PRO A 22 -2.26 -3.44 -8.70
C PRO A 22 -3.38 -2.40 -8.55
N LEU A 23 -3.55 -1.85 -7.34
CA LEU A 23 -4.56 -0.84 -7.06
C LEU A 23 -3.98 0.57 -7.12
N LEU A 24 -4.72 1.48 -7.78
CA LEU A 24 -4.43 2.91 -7.75
C LEU A 24 -5.58 3.65 -7.04
N VAL A 25 -5.36 4.06 -5.78
CA VAL A 25 -6.37 4.77 -5.00
C VAL A 25 -6.22 6.28 -5.15
N ARG A 26 -7.21 6.93 -5.76
CA ARG A 26 -7.22 8.37 -6.04
C ARG A 26 -8.28 9.11 -5.23
N GLY A 27 -8.09 10.42 -5.06
CA GLY A 27 -9.01 11.30 -4.35
C GLY A 27 -8.30 12.51 -3.74
N ALA A 28 -9.06 13.49 -3.22
CA ALA A 28 -8.53 14.72 -2.65
C ALA A 28 -7.55 14.47 -1.47
N ARG A 29 -6.69 15.45 -1.16
CA ARG A 29 -5.77 15.36 0.00
C ARG A 29 -6.59 15.19 1.30
N GLN A 30 -6.05 14.42 2.26
CA GLN A 30 -6.61 14.24 3.60
C GLN A 30 -8.00 13.57 3.71
N VAL A 31 -8.51 12.90 2.67
CA VAL A 31 -9.81 12.20 2.71
C VAL A 31 -9.78 10.79 3.34
N GLY A 32 -8.66 10.38 3.93
CA GLY A 32 -8.53 9.06 4.58
C GLY A 32 -8.18 7.90 3.65
N LYS A 33 -7.55 8.16 2.49
CA LYS A 33 -7.07 7.12 1.56
C LYS A 33 -6.10 6.16 2.26
N SER A 34 -5.02 6.67 2.86
CA SER A 34 -4.02 5.86 3.57
C SER A 34 -4.65 5.10 4.74
N SER A 35 -5.60 5.71 5.46
CA SER A 35 -6.33 5.04 6.55
C SER A 35 -7.11 3.83 6.07
N SER A 36 -7.73 3.89 4.88
CA SER A 36 -8.50 2.78 4.32
C SER A 36 -7.57 1.63 3.87
N ILE A 37 -6.43 1.97 3.26
CA ILE A 37 -5.40 0.99 2.87
C ILE A 37 -4.77 0.32 4.09
N ARG A 38 -4.39 1.08 5.12
CA ARG A 38 -3.87 0.51 6.38
C ARG A 38 -4.88 -0.43 7.02
N LYS A 39 -6.16 -0.05 7.03
CA LYS A 39 -7.21 -0.91 7.58
C LYS A 39 -7.38 -2.22 6.80
N LEU A 40 -7.28 -2.18 5.48
CA LEU A 40 -7.22 -3.39 4.65
C LEU A 40 -5.96 -4.21 4.97
N GLY A 41 -4.83 -3.52 5.15
CA GLY A 41 -3.52 -4.07 5.52
C GLY A 41 -3.54 -4.92 6.78
N GLU A 42 -4.29 -4.50 7.80
CA GLU A 42 -4.49 -5.29 9.05
C GLU A 42 -5.08 -6.69 8.81
N SER A 43 -5.66 -6.94 7.64
CA SER A 43 -6.23 -8.25 7.30
C SER A 43 -5.24 -9.20 6.62
N PHE A 44 -4.01 -8.77 6.37
CA PHE A 44 -2.92 -9.59 5.85
C PHE A 44 -1.94 -9.94 6.98
N ASP A 45 -1.20 -11.03 6.81
CA ASP A 45 -0.19 -11.46 7.79
C ASP A 45 0.97 -10.47 7.92
N SER A 46 1.23 -9.69 6.86
CA SER A 46 2.28 -8.69 6.82
C SER A 46 1.89 -7.53 5.91
N LEU A 47 2.26 -6.33 6.33
CA LEU A 47 2.07 -5.09 5.59
C LEU A 47 3.38 -4.32 5.56
N LEU A 48 3.89 -4.05 4.35
CA LEU A 48 4.98 -3.11 4.12
C LEU A 48 4.40 -1.82 3.56
N GLU A 49 4.46 -0.75 4.34
CA GLU A 49 4.05 0.58 3.91
C GLU A 49 5.28 1.45 3.63
N ILE A 50 5.32 2.06 2.44
CA ILE A 50 6.41 2.94 2.02
C ILE A 50 5.86 4.36 1.85
N ASN A 51 6.29 5.27 2.71
CA ASN A 51 5.94 6.68 2.62
C ASN A 51 7.09 7.51 2.03
N PHE A 52 7.00 7.78 0.73
CA PHE A 52 7.99 8.58 -0.02
C PHE A 52 8.05 10.06 0.39
N GLU A 53 7.02 10.59 1.07
CA GLU A 53 7.04 11.99 1.56
C GLU A 53 7.84 12.10 2.86
N GLU A 54 7.65 11.16 3.78
CA GLU A 54 8.32 11.14 5.09
C GLU A 54 9.77 10.63 4.98
N HIS A 55 10.00 9.58 4.20
CA HIS A 55 11.30 8.94 4.09
C HIS A 55 11.98 9.26 2.77
N LYS A 56 12.50 10.48 2.65
CA LYS A 56 13.18 10.94 1.42
C LYS A 56 14.36 10.06 0.98
N LYS A 57 15.00 9.33 1.90
CA LYS A 57 16.08 8.38 1.58
C LYS A 57 15.59 7.12 0.87
N VAL A 58 14.28 6.82 0.93
CA VAL A 58 13.73 5.65 0.24
C VAL A 58 13.71 5.84 -1.27
N HIS A 59 13.68 7.09 -1.77
CA HIS A 59 13.75 7.36 -3.21
C HIS A 59 14.96 6.68 -3.87
N SER A 60 16.14 6.70 -3.23
CA SER A 60 17.34 6.08 -3.78
C SER A 60 17.27 4.55 -3.86
N LEU A 61 16.39 3.89 -3.08
CA LEU A 61 16.17 2.44 -3.18
C LEU A 61 15.45 2.05 -4.48
N PHE A 62 14.81 3.02 -5.14
CA PHE A 62 14.07 2.84 -6.39
C PHE A 62 14.78 3.48 -7.61
N GLU A 63 16.01 3.97 -7.46
CA GLU A 63 16.78 4.54 -8.58
C GLU A 63 17.53 3.49 -9.43
N GLY A 64 17.67 2.27 -8.91
CA GLY A 64 18.38 1.16 -9.55
C GLY A 64 17.46 0.16 -10.26
N ASP A 65 17.78 -1.12 -10.15
CA ASP A 65 16.96 -2.20 -10.70
C ASP A 65 15.62 -2.31 -9.94
N LEU A 66 14.51 -2.18 -10.68
CA LEU A 66 13.14 -2.22 -10.17
C LEU A 66 12.53 -3.63 -10.18
N THR A 67 13.32 -4.67 -10.38
CA THR A 67 12.85 -6.05 -10.26
C THR A 67 12.34 -6.32 -8.85
N PRO A 68 11.22 -7.07 -8.69
CA PRO A 68 10.64 -7.34 -7.37
C PRO A 68 11.62 -7.97 -6.39
N GLN A 69 12.53 -8.83 -6.87
CA GLN A 69 13.54 -9.46 -6.01
C GLN A 69 14.47 -8.42 -5.37
N VAL A 70 15.09 -7.56 -6.19
CA VAL A 70 16.05 -6.54 -5.73
C VAL A 70 15.36 -5.53 -4.81
N LEU A 71 14.14 -5.12 -5.15
CA LEU A 71 13.35 -4.21 -4.32
C LEU A 71 13.05 -4.82 -2.93
N CYS A 72 12.67 -6.10 -2.87
CA CYS A 72 12.42 -6.77 -1.60
C CYS A 72 13.70 -6.88 -0.74
N GLU A 73 14.84 -7.19 -1.34
CA GLU A 73 16.13 -7.23 -0.63
C GLU A 73 16.50 -5.85 -0.06
N ASN A 74 16.36 -4.80 -0.86
CA ASN A 74 16.63 -3.41 -0.44
C ASN A 74 15.70 -2.91 0.66
N LEU A 75 14.49 -3.48 0.78
CA LEU A 75 13.48 -3.09 1.76
C LEU A 75 13.49 -3.97 3.03
N SER A 76 14.25 -5.06 3.05
CA SER A 76 14.31 -6.01 4.17
C SER A 76 15.30 -5.61 5.29
N VAL A 77 15.82 -4.38 5.28
CA VAL A 77 16.85 -3.88 6.21
C VAL A 77 16.27 -3.59 7.59
#